data_AF-A0A1H0HVW8-F1
#
_entry.id   AF-A0A1H0HVW8-F1
#
_cell.length_a   1.000
_cell.length_b   1.000
_cell.length_c   1.000
_cell.angle_alpha   90.00
_cell.angle_beta   90.00
_cell.angle_gamma   90.00
#
_symmetry.space_group_name_H-M   'P 1'
#
loop_
_entity.id
_entity.type
_entity.pdbx_description
1 polymer ?
#
loop_
_entity_poly.entity_id
_entity_poly.type
_entity_poly.pdbx_seq_one_letter_code
_entity_poly.pdbx_strand_id
1 'polypeptide(L)'
;MATLNVIRRWALRDQMSIREISRRTGLARNTVKKYLRPEESEPKYPMRVSASKRYPYAEKLATWLEIEATKSRKQRRTLRQIHTP
;
A
#
# COMPACT_ATOMS: atom_id res chain seq x y z
N MET A 1 27.49 -7.84 -2.14
CA MET A 1 26.08 -8.16 -1.79
C MET A 1 25.58 -9.24 -2.74
N ALA A 2 25.20 -10.42 -2.25
CA ALA A 2 24.69 -11.51 -3.09
C ALA A 2 23.20 -11.30 -3.41
N THR A 3 22.81 -11.47 -4.67
CA THR A 3 21.41 -11.36 -5.11
C THR A 3 20.62 -12.64 -4.76
N LEU A 4 19.31 -12.52 -4.54
CA LEU A 4 18.41 -13.65 -4.22
C LEU A 4 18.54 -14.80 -5.24
N ASN A 5 18.80 -14.47 -6.50
CA ASN A 5 18.97 -15.43 -7.59
C ASN A 5 20.19 -16.34 -7.38
N VAL A 6 21.30 -15.80 -6.84
CA VAL A 6 22.51 -16.59 -6.53
C VAL A 6 22.25 -17.56 -5.40
N ILE A 7 21.56 -17.10 -4.34
CA ILE A 7 21.18 -17.95 -3.19
C ILE A 7 20.27 -19.09 -3.63
N ARG A 8 19.25 -18.80 -4.45
CA ARG A 8 18.33 -19.80 -5.00
C ARG A 8 19.04 -20.81 -5.90
N ARG A 9 19.97 -20.36 -6.76
CA ARG A 9 20.74 -21.26 -7.61
C ARG A 9 21.59 -22.23 -6.77
N TRP A 10 22.34 -21.72 -5.80
CA TRP A 10 23.17 -22.54 -4.93
C TRP A 10 22.37 -23.57 -4.14
N ALA A 11 21.20 -23.20 -3.63
CA ALA A 11 20.36 -24.10 -2.84
C ALA A 11 19.58 -25.11 -3.70
N LEU A 12 18.96 -24.67 -4.80
CA LEU A 12 18.03 -25.49 -5.57
C LEU A 12 18.71 -26.28 -6.69
N ARG A 13 19.73 -25.71 -7.34
CA ARG A 13 20.45 -26.34 -8.46
C ARG A 13 21.70 -27.04 -7.97
N ASP A 14 22.54 -26.34 -7.22
CA ASP A 14 23.84 -26.86 -6.79
C ASP A 14 23.75 -27.67 -5.47
N GLN A 15 22.54 -27.80 -4.90
CA GLN A 15 22.22 -28.57 -3.68
C GLN A 15 23.14 -28.26 -2.48
N MET A 16 23.65 -27.02 -2.42
CA MET A 16 24.54 -26.58 -1.36
C MET A 16 23.79 -26.44 -0.04
N SER A 17 24.47 -26.75 1.06
CA SER A 17 23.88 -26.59 2.39
C SER A 17 23.63 -25.11 2.72
N ILE A 18 22.54 -24.82 3.44
CA ILE A 18 22.21 -23.46 3.91
C ILE A 18 23.38 -22.86 4.72
N ARG A 19 24.12 -23.70 5.45
CA ARG A 19 25.28 -23.28 6.26
C ARG A 19 26.43 -22.80 5.37
N GLU A 20 26.66 -23.46 4.26
CA GLU A 20 27.70 -23.07 3.30
C GLU A 20 27.34 -21.78 2.56
N ILE A 21 26.09 -21.65 2.14
CA ILE A 21 25.57 -20.41 1.55
C ILE A 21 25.72 -19.23 2.52
N SER A 22 25.39 -19.45 3.80
CA SER A 22 25.55 -18.43 4.86
C SER A 22 27.00 -18.00 5.03
N ARG A 23 27.96 -18.94 5.05
CA ARG A 23 29.40 -18.63 5.13
C ARG A 23 29.90 -17.84 3.93
N ARG A 24 29.48 -18.20 2.72
CA ARG A 24 29.93 -17.55 1.47
C ARG A 24 29.30 -16.18 1.25
N THR A 25 28.05 -16.00 1.66
CA THR A 25 27.31 -14.74 1.47
C THR A 25 27.47 -13.75 2.62
N GLY A 26 27.96 -14.20 3.78
CA GLY A 26 28.01 -13.41 5.01
C GLY A 26 26.63 -13.12 5.62
N LEU A 27 25.57 -13.73 5.09
CA LEU A 27 24.20 -13.58 5.58
C LEU A 27 23.93 -14.55 6.71
N ALA A 28 23.12 -14.13 7.68
CA ALA A 28 22.64 -15.00 8.74
C ALA A 28 21.87 -16.20 8.16
N ARG A 29 22.04 -17.38 8.76
CA ARG A 29 21.36 -18.62 8.35
C ARG A 29 19.84 -18.45 8.24
N ASN A 30 19.24 -17.66 9.14
CA ASN A 30 17.81 -17.37 9.15
C ASN A 30 17.36 -16.57 7.92
N THR A 31 18.20 -15.66 7.44
CA THR A 31 17.95 -14.86 6.24
C THR A 31 18.00 -15.72 4.98
N VAL A 32 19.00 -16.60 4.87
CA VAL A 32 19.07 -17.60 3.78
C VAL A 32 17.85 -18.52 3.82
N LYS A 33 17.46 -19.00 5.00
CA LYS A 33 16.25 -19.82 5.17
C LYS A 33 14.98 -19.06 4.78
N LYS A 34 14.84 -17.77 5.14
CA LYS A 34 13.72 -16.91 4.75
C LYS A 34 13.61 -16.76 3.23
N TYR A 35 14.74 -16.58 2.54
CA TYR A 35 14.80 -16.40 1.09
C TYR A 35 14.54 -17.67 0.26
N LEU A 36 14.74 -18.84 0.87
CA LEU A 36 14.45 -20.14 0.26
C LEU A 36 13.04 -20.66 0.56
N ARG A 37 12.25 -19.96 1.38
CA ARG A 37 10.85 -20.34 1.59
C ARG A 37 10.07 -20.08 0.30
N PRO A 38 9.19 -21.03 -0.11
CA PRO A 38 8.37 -20.91 -1.32
C PRO A 38 7.24 -19.88 -1.19
N GLU A 39 7.23 -19.07 -0.13
CA GLU A 39 6.25 -18.02 0.10
C GLU A 39 6.54 -16.84 -0.83
N GLU A 40 6.15 -16.98 -2.09
CA GLU A 40 5.83 -15.84 -2.95
C GLU A 40 4.57 -15.17 -2.39
N SER A 41 4.71 -14.43 -1.29
CA SER A 41 3.70 -13.42 -0.98
C SER A 41 3.89 -12.33 -2.01
N GLU A 42 2.95 -12.21 -2.96
CA GLU A 42 2.86 -11.03 -3.82
C GLU A 42 3.05 -9.77 -2.95
N PRO A 43 3.87 -8.80 -3.38
CA PRO A 43 3.99 -7.54 -2.66
C PRO A 43 2.61 -6.86 -2.65
N LYS A 44 1.86 -7.07 -1.56
CA LYS A 44 0.56 -6.45 -1.35
C LYS A 44 0.81 -5.01 -0.95
N TYR A 45 0.85 -4.14 -1.95
CA TYR A 45 0.89 -2.70 -1.70
C TYR A 45 -0.39 -2.32 -0.92
N PRO A 46 -0.27 -1.54 0.16
CA PRO A 46 -1.45 -1.00 0.82
C PRO A 46 -2.25 -0.17 -0.19
N MET A 47 -3.58 -0.19 -0.06
CA MET A 47 -4.44 0.62 -0.89
C MET A 47 -3.98 2.08 -0.82
N ARG A 48 -3.71 2.70 -1.98
CA ARG A 48 -3.31 4.11 -2.03
C ARG A 48 -4.44 4.96 -1.45
N VAL A 49 -4.20 5.53 -0.28
CA VAL A 49 -5.07 6.60 0.24
C VAL A 49 -4.70 7.88 -0.51
N SER A 50 -5.35 8.13 -1.65
CA SER A 50 -5.18 9.40 -2.33
C SER A 50 -5.88 10.49 -1.51
N ALA A 51 -5.14 11.24 -0.71
CA ALA A 51 -5.63 12.46 -0.09
C ALA A 51 -5.89 13.52 -1.18
N SER A 52 -7.02 13.42 -1.86
CA SER A 52 -7.49 14.49 -2.74
C SER A 52 -7.71 15.77 -1.92
N LYS A 53 -7.42 16.94 -2.51
CA LYS A 53 -7.61 18.27 -1.90
C LYS A 53 -9.04 18.52 -1.37
N ARG A 54 -10.01 17.71 -1.78
CA ARG A 54 -11.43 17.80 -1.40
C ARG A 54 -11.77 17.05 -0.10
N TYR A 55 -10.99 16.04 0.28
CA TYR A 55 -11.29 15.23 1.49
C TYR A 55 -11.35 16.03 2.79
N PRO A 56 -10.52 17.06 3.04
CA PRO A 56 -10.62 17.87 4.25
C PRO A 56 -11.94 18.63 4.41
N TYR A 57 -12.73 18.77 3.34
CA TYR A 57 -13.99 19.51 3.34
C TYR A 57 -15.22 18.61 3.23
N ALA A 58 -15.05 17.28 3.23
CA ALA A 58 -16.14 16.33 2.99
C ALA A 58 -17.28 16.49 4.01
N GLU A 59 -16.97 16.57 5.30
CA GLU A 59 -17.96 16.75 6.37
C GLU A 59 -18.68 18.11 6.25
N LYS A 60 -17.94 19.17 5.93
CA LYS A 60 -18.49 20.51 5.73
C LYS A 60 -19.45 20.56 4.53
N LEU A 61 -19.13 19.84 3.46
CA LEU A 61 -19.99 19.76 2.29
C LEU A 61 -21.23 18.89 2.55
N ALA A 62 -21.10 17.80 3.31
CA ALA A 62 -22.22 16.95 3.71
C ALA A 62 -23.24 17.73 4.55
N THR A 63 -22.76 18.44 5.58
CA THR A 63 -23.62 19.28 6.45
C THR A 63 -24.33 20.38 5.67
N TRP A 64 -23.65 21.04 4.72
CA TRP A 64 -24.29 22.05 3.86
C TRP A 64 -25.37 21.44 2.94
N LEU A 65 -25.14 20.24 2.40
CA LEU A 65 -26.14 19.54 1.60
C LEU A 65 -27.37 19.13 2.42
N GLU A 66 -27.18 18.66 3.65
CA GLU A 66 -28.28 18.34 4.57
C GLU A 66 -29.13 19.56 4.90
N ILE A 67 -28.48 20.69 5.21
CA ILE A 67 -29.18 21.96 5.46
C ILE A 67 -29.96 22.41 4.22
N GLU A 68 -29.42 22.29 3.02
CA GLU A 68 -30.12 22.65 1.79
C GLU A 68 -31.25 21.67 1.43
N ALA A 69 -31.11 20.39 1.78
CA ALA A 69 -32.13 19.38 1.55
C ALA A 69 -33.40 19.66 2.36
N THR A 70 -33.27 20.21 3.58
CA THR A 70 -34.42 20.59 4.42
C THR A 70 -35.15 21.85 3.94
N LYS A 71 -34.52 22.68 3.11
CA LYS A 71 -35.16 23.91 2.59
C LYS A 71 -36.15 23.62 1.48
N SER A 72 -37.18 24.46 1.41
CA SER A 72 -38.17 24.45 0.33
C SER A 72 -37.50 24.71 -1.03
N ARG A 73 -38.09 24.18 -2.11
CA ARG A 73 -37.51 24.28 -3.47
C ARG A 73 -37.21 25.71 -3.91
N LYS A 74 -37.97 26.71 -3.42
CA LYS A 74 -37.78 28.13 -3.75
C LYS A 74 -36.62 28.78 -2.98
N GLN A 75 -36.21 28.22 -1.84
CA GLN A 75 -35.18 28.76 -0.95
C GLN A 75 -33.87 27.98 -0.99
N ARG A 76 -33.87 26.79 -1.61
CA ARG A 76 -32.69 25.94 -1.77
C ARG A 76 -31.67 26.59 -2.70
N ARG A 77 -30.43 26.73 -2.23
CA ARG A 77 -29.30 27.26 -3.00
C ARG A 77 -28.62 26.15 -3.79
N THR A 78 -28.19 26.46 -5.00
CA THR A 78 -27.39 25.55 -5.83
C THR A 78 -25.92 25.57 -5.41
N LEU A 79 -25.16 24.50 -5.67
CA LEU A 79 -23.74 24.43 -5.33
C LEU A 79 -22.91 25.61 -5.86
N ARG A 80 -23.27 26.16 -7.03
CA ARG A 80 -22.62 27.36 -7.60
C ARG A 80 -22.88 28.61 -6.75
N GLN A 81 -24.07 28.75 -6.16
CA GLN A 81 -24.43 29.85 -5.27
C GLN A 81 -23.80 29.70 -3.87
N ILE A 82 -23.47 28.47 -3.45
CA ILE A 82 -22.77 28.21 -2.19
C ILE A 82 -21.26 28.44 -2.33
N HIS A 83 -20.71 28.14 -3.52
CA HIS A 83 -19.29 28.31 -3.83
C HIS A 83 -18.89 29.76 -4.12
N THR A 84 -19.82 30.59 -4.62
CA THR A 84 -19.52 31.97 -5.01
C THR A 84 -19.95 32.89 -3.86
N PRO A 85 -19.00 33.52 -3.14
CA PRO A 85 -19.31 34.46 -2.07
C PRO A 85 -20.01 35.73 -2.58
#